data_AF-A0A8T3W7S1-F1
#
_entry.id   AF-A0A8T3W7S1-F1
#
_cell.length_a   1.000
_cell.length_b   1.000
_cell.length_c   1.000
_cell.angle_alpha   90.00
_cell.angle_beta   90.00
_cell.angle_gamma   90.00
#
_symmetry.space_group_name_H-M   'P 1'
#
loop_
_entity.id
_entity.type
_entity.pdbx_description
1 polymer ?
#
loop_
_entity_poly.entity_id
_entity_poly.type
_entity_poly.pdbx_seq_one_letter_code
_entity_poly.pdbx_strand_id
1 'polypeptide(L)' 'MGGKSKENASVVKIDSSLLARVDDFISKEENRYKFVNKKQFIDLAVHTFLDEVKKRGKND' A
#
# COMPACT_ATOMS: atom_id res chain seq x y z
N MET A 1 -2.67 -24.09 -18.90
CA MET A 1 -2.17 -22.78 -19.40
C MET A 1 -2.81 -21.69 -18.58
N GLY A 2 -1.99 -20.80 -18.02
CA GLY A 2 -2.30 -19.96 -16.85
C GLY A 2 -3.53 -19.07 -17.00
N GLY A 3 -4.40 -19.13 -16.00
CA GLY A 3 -5.45 -18.13 -15.81
C GLY A 3 -4.80 -16.77 -15.58
N LYS A 4 -4.99 -15.85 -16.52
CA LYS A 4 -4.72 -14.43 -16.30
C LYS A 4 -5.58 -13.99 -15.13
N SER A 5 -4.97 -13.80 -13.96
CA SER A 5 -5.59 -13.09 -12.85
C SER A 5 -6.03 -11.72 -13.38
N LYS A 6 -7.35 -11.51 -13.51
CA LYS A 6 -7.90 -10.18 -13.77
C LYS A 6 -7.49 -9.32 -12.58
N GLU A 7 -6.49 -8.49 -12.79
CA GLU A 7 -6.10 -7.45 -11.84
C GLU A 7 -7.29 -6.49 -11.78
N ASN A 8 -8.12 -6.65 -10.74
CA ASN A 8 -9.23 -5.75 -10.47
C ASN A 8 -8.62 -4.41 -10.02
N ALA A 9 -8.16 -3.61 -10.97
CA ALA A 9 -7.60 -2.30 -10.74
C ALA A 9 -8.73 -1.37 -10.28
N SER A 10 -8.91 -1.26 -8.96
CA SER A 10 -9.83 -0.31 -8.37
C SER A 10 -9.15 1.06 -8.31
N VAL A 11 -9.73 2.06 -8.96
CA VAL A 11 -9.20 3.43 -8.96
C VAL A 11 -9.69 4.12 -7.69
N VAL A 12 -8.76 4.44 -6.79
CA VAL A 12 -9.04 5.15 -5.55
C VAL A 12 -8.52 6.58 -5.62
N LYS A 13 -9.32 7.53 -5.12
CA LYS A 13 -8.89 8.92 -4.97
C LYS A 13 -8.18 9.06 -3.62
N ILE A 14 -6.91 9.45 -3.66
CA ILE A 14 -6.10 9.74 -2.48
C ILE A 14 -5.76 11.22 -2.52
N ASP A 15 -5.76 11.86 -1.34
CA ASP A 15 -5.34 13.26 -1.21
C ASP A 15 -3.94 13.46 -1.82
N SER A 16 -3.80 14.48 -2.65
CA SER A 16 -2.55 14.75 -3.38
C SER A 16 -1.41 15.14 -2.44
N SER A 17 -1.71 15.80 -1.31
CA SER A 17 -0.71 16.13 -0.29
C SER A 17 -0.20 14.88 0.41
N LEU A 18 -1.08 13.92 0.67
CA LEU A 18 -0.70 12.62 1.22
C LEU A 18 0.17 11.83 0.24
N LEU A 19 -0.21 11.81 -1.05
CA LEU A 19 0.61 11.16 -2.09
C LEU A 19 2.00 11.78 -2.23
N ALA A 20 2.11 13.11 -2.13
CA ALA A 20 3.40 13.79 -2.17
C ALA A 20 4.30 13.38 -0.99
N ARG A 21 3.74 13.25 0.22
CA ARG A 21 4.47 12.76 1.39
C ARG A 21 4.92 11.32 1.25
N VAL A 22 4.09 10.46 0.65
CA VAL A 22 4.47 9.08 0.34
C VAL A 22 5.62 9.06 -0.66
N ASP A 23 5.58 9.90 -1.68
CA ASP A 23 6.64 10.01 -2.70
C ASP A 23 7.97 10.46 -2.09
N ASP A 24 7.94 11.48 -1.23
CA ASP A 24 9.11 11.93 -0.46
C ASP A 24 9.66 10.79 0.43
N PHE A 25 8.77 10.08 1.13
CA PHE A 25 9.15 9.00 2.03
C PHE A 25 9.86 7.84 1.32
N ILE A 26 9.30 7.35 0.20
CA ILE A 26 9.91 6.25 -0.58
C ILE A 26 11.19 6.70 -1.29
N SER A 27 11.33 8.00 -1.55
CA SER A 27 12.50 8.58 -2.19
C SER A 27 13.69 8.76 -1.24
N LYS A 28 13.55 8.50 0.06
CA LYS A 28 14.68 8.49 1.02
C LYS A 28 15.54 7.25 0.81
N GLU A 29 16.86 7.41 0.88
CA GLU A 29 17.85 6.36 0.58
C GLU A 29 17.60 5.06 1.38
N GLU A 30 17.26 5.20 2.66
CA GLU A 30 16.89 4.10 3.57
C GLU A 30 15.65 3.29 3.12
N ASN A 31 14.78 3.89 2.29
CA ASN A 31 13.48 3.36 1.89
C ASN A 31 13.43 2.99 0.41
N ARG A 32 14.32 3.53 -0.43
CA ARG A 32 14.42 3.21 -1.87
C ARG A 32 14.64 1.71 -2.13
N TYR A 33 15.33 1.01 -1.23
CA TYR A 33 15.55 -0.44 -1.33
C TYR A 33 14.37 -1.27 -0.80
N LYS A 34 13.45 -0.67 -0.03
CA LYS A 34 12.29 -1.35 0.57
C LYS A 34 11.03 -1.22 -0.29
N PHE A 35 10.89 -0.09 -1.00
CA PHE A 35 9.70 0.22 -1.79
C PHE A 35 10.08 0.53 -3.22
N VAL A 36 9.63 -0.32 -4.15
CA VAL A 36 9.91 -0.18 -5.59
C VAL A 36 9.10 0.96 -6.20
N ASN A 37 7.86 1.19 -5.72
CA ASN A 37 7.00 2.25 -6.19
C ASN A 37 5.90 2.61 -5.16
N LYS A 38 5.20 3.72 -5.42
CA LYS A 38 4.08 4.21 -4.58
C LYS A 38 3.00 3.15 -4.37
N LYS A 39 2.64 2.38 -5.41
CA LYS A 39 1.59 1.36 -5.32
C LYS A 39 1.97 0.28 -4.33
N GLN A 40 3.19 -0.26 -4.41
CA GLN A 40 3.68 -1.28 -3.49
C GLN A 40 3.68 -0.78 -2.03
N PHE A 41 4.10 0.47 -1.81
CA PHE A 41 4.03 1.08 -0.49
C PHE A 41 2.58 1.13 0.04
N ILE A 42 1.65 1.63 -0.78
CA ILE A 42 0.23 1.75 -0.41
C ILE A 42 -0.38 0.37 -0.13
N ASP A 43 -0.11 -0.62 -0.98
CA ASP A 43 -0.59 -1.99 -0.83
C ASP A 43 -0.14 -2.59 0.51
N LEU A 44 1.14 -2.42 0.88
CA LEU A 44 1.69 -2.88 2.16
C LEU A 44 1.08 -2.16 3.35
N ALA A 45 0.91 -0.83 3.25
CA ALA A 45 0.32 -0.02 4.30
C ALA A 45 -1.14 -0.43 4.56
N VAL A 46 -1.92 -0.59 3.50
CA VAL A 46 -3.32 -1.05 3.58
C VAL A 46 -3.40 -2.47 4.14
N HIS A 47 -2.57 -3.39 3.65
CA HIS A 47 -2.54 -4.76 4.15
C HIS A 47 -2.23 -4.81 5.66
N THR A 48 -1.20 -4.09 6.10
CA THR A 48 -0.81 -4.01 7.51
C THR A 48 -1.92 -3.43 8.37
N PHE A 49 -2.53 -2.34 7.92
CA PHE A 49 -3.65 -1.72 8.62
C PHE A 49 -4.84 -2.68 8.77
N LEU A 50 -5.24 -3.36 7.68
CA LEU A 50 -6.33 -4.32 7.70
C LEU A 50 -6.04 -5.52 8.60
N ASP A 51 -4.79 -5.99 8.63
CA ASP A 51 -4.37 -7.07 9.53
C ASP A 51 -4.46 -6.65 11.00
N GLU A 52 -4.01 -5.43 11.34
CA GLU A 52 -4.16 -4.88 12.69
C GLU A 52 -5.62 -4.69 13.10
N VAL A 53 -6.45 -4.16 12.20
CA VAL A 53 -7.89 -4.01 12.44
C VAL A 53 -8.54 -5.37 12.69
N LYS A 54 -8.20 -6.39 11.88
CA LYS A 54 -8.69 -7.76 12.09
C LYS A 54 -8.24 -8.33 13.43
N LYS A 55 -6.97 -8.14 13.82
CA LYS A 55 -6.44 -8.62 15.11
C LYS A 55 -7.14 -7.94 16.28
N ARG A 56 -7.39 -6.63 16.22
CA ARG A 56 -8.10 -5.89 17.27
C ARG A 56 -9.57 -6.27 17.38
N GLY A 57 -10.25 -6.51 16.26
CA GLY A 57 -11.64 -6.94 16.23
C GLY A 57 -11.89 -8.42 16.56
N LYS A 58 -10.84 -9.24 16.71
CA LYS A 58 -10.94 -10.66 17.08
C LYS A 58 -10.81 -10.91 18.59
N ASN A 59 -10.65 -9.84 19.36
CA ASN A 59 -10.52 -9.87 20.82
C ASN A 59 -11.74 -9.30 21.55
N ASP A 60 -12.88 -9.22 20.85
CA ASP A 60 -14.21 -8.86 21.38
C ASP A 60 -15.16 -10.06 21.19
#